data_AF-A0A1Q7IKU6-F1
#
_entry.id   AF-A0A1Q7IKU6-F1
#
_cell.length_a   1.000
_cell.length_b   1.000
_cell.length_c   1.000
_cell.angle_alpha   90.00
_cell.angle_beta   90.00
_cell.angle_gamma   90.00
#
_symmetry.space_group_name_H-M   'P 1'
#
loop_
_entity.id
_entity.type
_entity.pdbx_description
1 polymer ?
#
loop_
_entity_poly.entity_id
_entity_poly.type
_entity_poly.pdbx_seq_one_letter_code
_entity_poly.pdbx_strand_id
1 'polypeptide(L)'
;MSTVQLAQIKIDSKTSAIQSELRIGHLRIPLPNRFPISPERNALKPAGVKEPLPGEVAVLARLAPPETVKKILTQEEALKSMARFLSKETTADAVRMLYLAFKGGAVINQTQDLKTILDLQYLAGLDIITVQHSLNISLDDYESHLHFAERWADERGVDKPIMPIIQASDNKETAAKLLALVEKREPSMLGFDLRGGFYYHALRGIEDFKKRKPEIWVHAFQTPPKIRFGRGLLTCSEGMVLPMFGIDSFSRWIVPPPPTPLTKEVINVFDRKGWGSLKKKDYEAIRKNTTSCNCAVCQGKDLEPFYEGKVLDVLARAKVHDHLSQRKELEAARDSIKKGEFLSLLNTKEYPREFLKQIPKDEETTP
;
A
#
# COMPACT_ATOMS: atom_id res chain seq x y z
N MET A 1 7.23 3.66 -24.75
CA MET A 1 6.49 3.82 -23.50
C MET A 1 5.89 2.50 -23.06
N SER A 2 6.32 1.96 -21.92
CA SER A 2 5.48 1.01 -21.18
C SER A 2 4.29 1.77 -20.59
N THR A 3 3.22 1.90 -21.37
CA THR A 3 2.02 2.63 -20.97
C THR A 3 1.35 1.93 -19.79
N VAL A 4 1.04 2.71 -18.76
CA VAL A 4 0.21 2.27 -17.63
C VAL A 4 -1.21 2.72 -17.89
N GLN A 5 -2.16 1.79 -17.82
CA GLN A 5 -3.56 2.07 -18.11
C GLN A 5 -4.47 1.23 -17.24
N LEU A 6 -5.56 1.83 -16.75
CA LEU A 6 -6.72 1.07 -16.27
C LEU A 6 -7.69 0.80 -17.42
N ALA A 7 -8.10 -0.45 -17.54
CA ALA A 7 -9.08 -0.91 -18.52
C ALA A 7 -10.25 -1.62 -17.83
N GLN A 8 -11.32 -1.87 -18.59
CA GLN A 8 -12.50 -2.61 -18.13
C GLN A 8 -13.10 -2.05 -16.82
N ILE A 9 -13.11 -0.73 -16.70
CA ILE A 9 -13.53 -0.01 -15.50
C ILE A 9 -15.02 -0.24 -15.26
N LYS A 10 -15.35 -0.72 -14.07
CA LYS A 10 -16.71 -0.87 -13.56
C LYS A 10 -16.79 -0.23 -12.19
N ILE A 11 -17.69 0.72 -12.04
CA ILE A 11 -17.87 1.49 -10.81
C ILE A 11 -19.03 0.88 -10.05
N ASP A 12 -18.85 0.68 -8.74
CA ASP A 12 -19.91 0.24 -7.85
C ASP A 12 -21.04 1.30 -7.80
N SER A 13 -22.28 0.84 -7.62
CA SER A 13 -23.45 1.74 -7.68
C SER A 13 -23.64 2.60 -6.41
N LYS A 14 -23.04 2.21 -5.28
CA LYS A 14 -23.30 2.82 -3.96
C LYS A 14 -22.04 3.35 -3.27
N THR A 15 -20.87 3.05 -3.84
CA THR A 15 -19.56 3.45 -3.32
C THR A 15 -18.69 3.91 -4.48
N SER A 16 -17.51 4.42 -4.17
CA SER A 16 -16.54 4.79 -5.20
C SER A 16 -15.58 3.67 -5.55
N ALA A 17 -15.93 2.43 -5.19
CA ALA A 17 -15.14 1.26 -5.52
C ALA A 17 -15.17 0.98 -7.01
N ILE A 18 -14.00 0.69 -7.56
CA ILE A 18 -13.80 0.41 -8.97
C ILE A 18 -13.22 -0.98 -9.13
N GLN A 19 -13.87 -1.80 -9.93
CA GLN A 19 -13.27 -3.00 -10.48
C GLN A 19 -12.67 -2.64 -11.84
N SER A 20 -11.38 -2.92 -12.01
CA SER A 20 -10.68 -2.65 -13.26
C SER A 20 -9.60 -3.69 -13.53
N GLU A 21 -8.95 -3.57 -14.67
CA GLU A 21 -7.76 -4.30 -15.05
C GLU A 21 -6.62 -3.30 -15.26
N LEU A 22 -5.59 -3.36 -14.41
CA LEU A 22 -4.36 -2.61 -14.59
C LEU A 22 -3.48 -3.29 -15.63
N ARG A 23 -3.14 -2.52 -16.67
CA ARG A 23 -2.28 -2.95 -17.78
C ARG A 23 -0.94 -2.25 -17.66
N ILE A 24 0.13 -3.04 -17.56
CA ILE A 24 1.52 -2.56 -17.58
C ILE A 24 2.29 -3.48 -18.53
N GLY A 25 2.58 -2.99 -19.73
CA GLY A 25 3.14 -3.82 -20.80
C GLY A 25 2.23 -5.03 -21.10
N HIS A 26 2.74 -6.24 -20.90
CA HIS A 26 2.00 -7.49 -21.11
C HIS A 26 1.19 -7.95 -19.88
N LEU A 27 1.45 -7.37 -18.70
CA LEU A 27 0.75 -7.76 -17.48
C LEU A 27 -0.69 -7.25 -17.49
N ARG A 28 -1.59 -8.07 -16.92
CA ARG A 28 -3.01 -7.80 -16.75
C ARG A 28 -3.37 -8.13 -15.31
N ILE A 29 -3.63 -7.10 -14.52
CA ILE A 29 -3.74 -7.24 -13.06
C ILE A 29 -5.15 -6.82 -12.64
N PRO A 30 -5.96 -7.74 -12.09
CA PRO A 30 -7.31 -7.39 -11.66
C PRO A 30 -7.27 -6.53 -10.39
N LEU A 31 -8.10 -5.49 -10.33
CA LEU A 31 -8.24 -4.54 -9.22
C LEU A 31 -9.69 -4.50 -8.69
N PRO A 32 -9.92 -4.26 -7.38
CA PRO A 32 -8.89 -3.95 -6.38
C PRO A 32 -7.98 -5.11 -6.00
N ASN A 33 -6.76 -4.78 -5.56
CA ASN A 33 -5.74 -5.79 -5.23
C ASN A 33 -4.77 -5.31 -4.14
N ARG A 34 -4.03 -6.25 -3.56
CA ARG A 34 -2.94 -6.00 -2.63
C ARG A 34 -1.61 -6.37 -3.26
N PHE A 35 -0.64 -5.46 -3.21
CA PHE A 35 0.70 -5.71 -3.70
C PHE A 35 1.66 -6.00 -2.54
N PRO A 36 2.44 -7.10 -2.65
CA PRO A 36 3.35 -7.47 -1.58
C PRO A 36 4.51 -6.49 -1.51
N ILE A 37 4.88 -6.13 -0.28
CA ILE A 37 6.12 -5.39 -0.01
C ILE A 37 7.29 -6.36 0.17
N SER A 38 8.52 -5.90 -0.06
CA SER A 38 9.71 -6.75 0.12
C SER A 38 9.80 -7.45 1.50
N PRO A 39 9.48 -6.81 2.65
CA PRO A 39 9.45 -7.49 3.94
C PRO A 39 8.49 -8.70 4.03
N GLU A 40 7.45 -8.75 3.20
CA GLU A 40 6.51 -9.88 3.13
C GLU A 40 7.06 -10.98 2.22
N ARG A 41 7.69 -10.61 1.10
CA ARG A 41 8.39 -11.57 0.22
C ARG A 41 9.53 -12.26 0.95
N ASN A 42 10.34 -11.50 1.69
CA ASN A 42 11.43 -12.01 2.51
C ASN A 42 10.93 -12.90 3.68
N ALA A 43 9.63 -12.82 4.03
CA ALA A 43 9.02 -13.64 5.06
C ALA A 43 8.58 -15.04 4.57
N LEU A 44 8.56 -15.31 3.26
CA LEU A 44 8.14 -16.61 2.71
C LEU A 44 8.97 -17.79 3.26
N LYS A 45 10.30 -17.68 3.16
CA LYS A 45 11.23 -18.72 3.64
C LYS A 45 11.05 -19.02 5.15
N PRO A 46 11.11 -18.03 6.06
CA PRO A 46 10.87 -18.31 7.49
C PRO A 46 9.42 -18.73 7.79
N ALA A 47 8.44 -18.38 6.94
CA ALA A 47 7.08 -18.88 7.06
C ALA A 47 6.90 -20.34 6.57
N GLY A 48 7.93 -20.95 5.98
CA GLY A 48 7.85 -22.30 5.42
C GLY A 48 7.07 -22.39 4.10
N VAL A 49 6.82 -21.26 3.44
CA VAL A 49 6.10 -21.20 2.17
C VAL A 49 7.09 -21.19 1.02
N LYS A 50 6.99 -22.18 0.13
CA LYS A 50 7.90 -22.34 -1.03
C LYS A 50 7.44 -21.56 -2.26
N GLU A 51 6.14 -21.40 -2.43
CA GLU A 51 5.57 -20.66 -3.54
C GLU A 51 5.81 -19.15 -3.37
N PRO A 52 6.16 -18.42 -4.45
CA PRO A 52 6.26 -16.97 -4.38
C PRO A 52 4.90 -16.35 -4.05
N LEU A 53 4.93 -15.19 -3.38
CA LEU A 53 3.69 -14.42 -3.20
C LEU A 53 3.15 -14.00 -4.57
N PRO A 54 1.85 -14.21 -4.84
CA PRO A 54 1.20 -13.61 -6.00
C PRO A 54 1.39 -12.10 -5.95
N GLY A 55 1.96 -11.54 -7.02
CA GLY A 55 2.34 -10.14 -7.05
C GLY A 55 2.99 -9.78 -8.37
N GLU A 56 2.15 -9.47 -9.34
CA GLU A 56 2.46 -8.90 -10.64
C GLU A 56 3.13 -7.52 -10.51
N VAL A 57 2.92 -6.87 -9.36
CA VAL A 57 3.61 -5.66 -8.92
C VAL A 57 4.30 -5.95 -7.59
N ALA A 58 5.55 -5.53 -7.44
CA ALA A 58 6.34 -5.64 -6.23
C ALA A 58 6.75 -4.24 -5.73
N VAL A 59 6.34 -3.93 -4.49
CA VAL A 59 6.74 -2.68 -3.84
C VAL A 59 8.02 -2.94 -3.05
N LEU A 60 9.14 -2.44 -3.55
CA LEU A 60 10.44 -2.52 -2.89
C LEU A 60 10.49 -1.54 -1.72
N ALA A 61 9.81 -1.90 -0.63
CA ALA A 61 9.58 -1.00 0.48
C ALA A 61 10.78 -0.97 1.45
N ARG A 62 11.23 0.22 1.83
CA ARG A 62 12.35 0.42 2.79
C ARG A 62 12.01 1.45 3.86
N LEU A 63 12.45 1.19 5.08
CA LEU A 63 12.61 2.26 6.06
C LEU A 63 13.79 3.13 5.64
N ALA A 64 13.58 4.43 5.63
CA ALA A 64 14.57 5.42 5.24
C ALA A 64 14.81 6.40 6.41
N PRO A 65 15.52 5.98 7.48
CA PRO A 65 15.94 6.88 8.55
C PRO A 65 17.04 7.84 8.05
N PRO A 66 17.30 8.96 8.74
CA PRO A 66 18.17 10.03 8.25
C PRO A 66 19.58 9.53 7.88
N GLU A 67 20.18 8.69 8.71
CA GLU A 67 21.51 8.13 8.45
C GLU A 67 21.58 7.26 7.19
N THR A 68 20.52 6.50 6.89
CA THR A 68 20.48 5.67 5.68
C THR A 68 20.31 6.55 4.44
N VAL A 69 19.43 7.53 4.51
CA VAL A 69 19.22 8.50 3.42
C VAL A 69 20.52 9.27 3.16
N LYS A 70 21.13 9.85 4.20
CA LYS A 70 22.40 10.57 4.11
C LYS A 70 23.50 9.73 3.46
N LYS A 71 23.64 8.45 3.84
CA LYS A 71 24.62 7.55 3.22
C LYS A 71 24.36 7.34 1.73
N ILE A 72 23.11 7.06 1.36
CA ILE A 72 22.72 6.88 -0.06
C ILE A 72 23.01 8.16 -0.87
N LEU A 73 22.73 9.34 -0.30
CA LEU A 73 22.89 10.62 -0.97
C LEU A 73 24.35 11.05 -1.13
N THR A 74 25.23 10.68 -0.19
CA THR A 74 26.61 11.19 -0.12
C THR A 74 27.71 10.18 -0.43
N GLN A 75 27.39 8.87 -0.42
CA GLN A 75 28.38 7.80 -0.61
C GLN A 75 28.04 6.95 -1.83
N GLU A 76 28.88 7.03 -2.87
CA GLU A 76 28.69 6.30 -4.12
C GLU A 76 28.60 4.77 -3.91
N GLU A 77 29.44 4.21 -3.03
CA GLU A 77 29.40 2.78 -2.72
C GLU A 77 28.09 2.36 -2.01
N ALA A 78 27.53 3.23 -1.16
CA ALA A 78 26.25 2.96 -0.52
C ALA A 78 25.11 2.97 -1.54
N LEU A 79 25.11 3.93 -2.47
CA LEU A 79 24.16 4.00 -3.59
C LEU A 79 24.25 2.74 -4.47
N LYS A 80 25.44 2.39 -4.95
CA LYS A 80 25.67 1.20 -5.80
C LYS A 80 25.32 -0.10 -5.08
N SER A 81 25.63 -0.20 -3.78
CA SER A 81 25.26 -1.35 -2.96
C SER A 81 23.75 -1.48 -2.85
N MET A 82 23.04 -0.39 -2.56
CA MET A 82 21.58 -0.39 -2.50
C MET A 82 20.95 -0.72 -3.86
N ALA A 83 21.45 -0.16 -4.96
CA ALA A 83 20.97 -0.48 -6.31
C ALA A 83 21.10 -1.97 -6.63
N ARG A 84 22.28 -2.57 -6.35
CA ARG A 84 22.54 -4.00 -6.53
C ARG A 84 21.66 -4.88 -5.64
N PHE A 85 21.33 -4.40 -4.45
CA PHE A 85 20.45 -5.12 -3.54
C PHE A 85 19.00 -5.09 -4.04
N LEU A 86 18.49 -3.92 -4.43
CA LEU A 86 17.14 -3.75 -4.97
C LEU A 86 16.94 -4.54 -6.26
N SER A 87 17.94 -4.59 -7.15
CA SER A 87 17.84 -5.32 -8.41
C SER A 87 17.68 -6.83 -8.25
N LYS A 88 18.06 -7.39 -7.09
CA LYS A 88 18.02 -8.84 -6.79
C LYS A 88 16.88 -9.27 -5.86
N GLU A 89 16.12 -8.33 -5.29
CA GLU A 89 15.17 -8.65 -4.22
C GLU A 89 13.86 -9.30 -4.72
N THR A 90 13.62 -9.26 -6.03
CA THR A 90 12.39 -9.78 -6.64
C THR A 90 12.71 -10.62 -7.85
N THR A 91 11.78 -11.52 -8.17
CA THR A 91 11.79 -12.30 -9.40
C THR A 91 11.58 -11.37 -10.60
N ALA A 92 12.13 -11.74 -11.76
CA ALA A 92 12.13 -10.90 -12.96
C ALA A 92 10.75 -10.70 -13.60
N ASP A 93 9.71 -11.36 -13.09
CA ASP A 93 8.35 -11.42 -13.64
C ASP A 93 7.38 -10.40 -13.02
N ALA A 94 7.81 -9.61 -12.03
CA ALA A 94 6.99 -8.56 -11.42
C ALA A 94 7.43 -7.17 -11.87
N VAL A 95 6.48 -6.25 -12.04
CA VAL A 95 6.74 -4.80 -12.15
C VAL A 95 7.20 -4.27 -10.81
N ARG A 96 8.37 -3.64 -10.78
CA ARG A 96 9.03 -3.20 -9.53
C ARG A 96 8.97 -1.69 -9.39
N MET A 97 8.64 -1.24 -8.18
CA MET A 97 8.71 0.18 -7.80
C MET A 97 9.36 0.33 -6.43
N LEU A 98 10.06 1.43 -6.19
CA LEU A 98 10.65 1.75 -4.88
C LEU A 98 9.66 2.57 -4.05
N TYR A 99 9.56 2.24 -2.78
CA TYR A 99 8.91 3.11 -1.80
C TYR A 99 9.81 3.27 -0.57
N LEU A 100 10.16 4.53 -0.26
CA LEU A 100 10.97 4.92 0.89
C LEU A 100 10.07 5.46 2.00
N ALA A 101 9.87 4.70 3.07
CA ALA A 101 9.22 5.18 4.29
C ALA A 101 10.19 6.08 5.06
N PHE A 102 10.21 7.36 4.75
CA PHE A 102 10.99 8.35 5.48
C PHE A 102 10.59 8.39 6.97
N LYS A 103 11.58 8.35 7.86
CA LYS A 103 11.40 8.35 9.32
C LYS A 103 12.34 9.34 9.98
N GLY A 104 11.97 9.81 11.18
CA GLY A 104 12.86 10.63 12.02
C GLY A 104 13.31 11.94 11.38
N GLY A 105 12.45 12.57 10.55
CA GLY A 105 12.78 13.83 9.87
C GLY A 105 13.60 13.67 8.59
N ALA A 106 13.85 12.44 8.13
CA ALA A 106 14.47 12.22 6.82
C ALA A 106 13.60 12.79 5.70
N VAL A 107 14.23 13.45 4.74
CA VAL A 107 13.55 14.13 3.63
C VAL A 107 14.52 14.31 2.46
N ILE A 108 13.97 14.38 1.25
CA ILE A 108 14.64 14.84 0.04
C ILE A 108 14.27 16.31 -0.14
N ASN A 109 15.17 17.23 0.21
CA ASN A 109 14.85 18.66 0.28
C ASN A 109 15.20 19.43 -0.99
N GLN A 110 16.04 18.86 -1.86
CA GLN A 110 16.61 19.57 -2.99
C GLN A 110 16.72 18.65 -4.19
N THR A 111 16.70 19.26 -5.37
CA THR A 111 16.79 18.61 -6.68
C THR A 111 17.98 17.65 -6.81
N GLN A 112 19.13 18.00 -6.23
CA GLN A 112 20.32 17.14 -6.26
C GLN A 112 20.12 15.85 -5.46
N ASP A 113 19.43 15.92 -4.33
CA ASP A 113 19.09 14.73 -3.54
C ASP A 113 18.11 13.86 -4.33
N LEU A 114 17.10 14.48 -4.95
CA LEU A 114 16.15 13.78 -5.81
C LEU A 114 16.84 13.06 -6.97
N LYS A 115 17.79 13.73 -7.65
CA LYS A 115 18.58 13.11 -8.73
C LYS A 115 19.24 11.81 -8.26
N THR A 116 19.84 11.79 -7.07
CA THR A 116 20.47 10.58 -6.53
C THR A 116 19.45 9.47 -6.27
N ILE A 117 18.24 9.80 -5.81
CA ILE A 117 17.16 8.81 -5.64
C ILE A 117 16.61 8.32 -6.98
N LEU A 118 16.50 9.17 -8.00
CA LEU A 118 16.13 8.76 -9.35
C LEU A 118 17.20 7.84 -9.97
N ASP A 119 18.47 8.20 -9.81
CA ASP A 119 19.63 7.40 -10.24
C ASP A 119 19.63 6.02 -9.53
N LEU A 120 19.31 5.97 -8.24
CA LEU A 120 19.15 4.70 -7.51
C LEU A 120 18.10 3.79 -8.17
N GLN A 121 16.92 4.33 -8.47
CA GLN A 121 15.82 3.58 -9.09
C GLN A 121 16.18 3.10 -10.50
N TYR A 122 16.85 3.96 -11.27
CA TYR A 122 17.33 3.63 -12.60
C TYR A 122 18.37 2.51 -12.57
N LEU A 123 19.39 2.63 -11.73
CA LEU A 123 20.46 1.64 -11.57
C LEU A 123 19.95 0.30 -11.02
N ALA A 124 18.92 0.32 -10.18
CA ALA A 124 18.24 -0.87 -9.70
C ALA A 124 17.37 -1.55 -10.78
N GLY A 125 17.16 -0.89 -11.93
CA GLY A 125 16.36 -1.41 -13.04
C GLY A 125 14.86 -1.43 -12.75
N LEU A 126 14.35 -0.53 -11.90
CA LEU A 126 12.93 -0.52 -11.54
C LEU A 126 12.04 -0.13 -12.71
N ASP A 127 10.81 -0.61 -12.75
CA ASP A 127 9.90 -0.48 -13.89
C ASP A 127 9.03 0.77 -13.80
N ILE A 128 8.73 1.22 -12.58
CA ILE A 128 8.05 2.48 -12.28
C ILE A 128 8.97 3.35 -11.44
N ILE A 129 9.17 4.60 -11.86
CA ILE A 129 9.94 5.59 -11.13
C ILE A 129 9.01 6.32 -10.16
N THR A 130 9.32 6.35 -8.88
CA THR A 130 8.50 7.05 -7.88
C THR A 130 9.10 8.40 -7.50
N VAL A 131 8.23 9.40 -7.29
CA VAL A 131 8.60 10.74 -6.81
C VAL A 131 7.75 11.08 -5.60
N GLN A 132 8.36 11.00 -4.42
CA GLN A 132 7.66 11.08 -3.14
C GLN A 132 7.66 12.50 -2.55
N HIS A 133 6.46 13.00 -2.22
CA HIS A 133 6.28 14.08 -1.27
C HIS A 133 6.69 13.62 0.14
N SER A 134 7.11 14.56 0.98
CA SER A 134 7.30 14.31 2.41
C SER A 134 6.86 15.52 3.24
N LEU A 135 6.51 15.31 4.51
CA LEU A 135 5.90 16.30 5.41
C LEU A 135 6.56 17.69 5.44
N ASN A 136 7.87 17.77 5.22
CA ASN A 136 8.62 19.02 5.35
C ASN A 136 8.93 19.70 4.00
N ILE A 137 8.44 19.13 2.89
CA ILE A 137 8.61 19.68 1.54
C ILE A 137 7.42 20.58 1.25
N SER A 138 7.68 21.81 0.82
CA SER A 138 6.64 22.75 0.38
C SER A 138 5.94 22.27 -0.90
N LEU A 139 4.79 22.86 -1.23
CA LEU A 139 4.11 22.52 -2.49
C LEU A 139 4.99 22.87 -3.70
N ASP A 140 5.64 24.04 -3.67
CA ASP A 140 6.48 24.54 -4.76
C ASP A 140 7.74 23.67 -4.95
N ASP A 141 8.35 23.21 -3.85
CA ASP A 141 9.47 22.28 -3.91
C ASP A 141 9.04 20.93 -4.48
N TYR A 142 7.85 20.44 -4.11
CA TYR A 142 7.33 19.19 -4.65
C TYR A 142 6.97 19.30 -6.14
N GLU A 143 6.39 20.44 -6.57
CA GLU A 143 6.17 20.74 -7.98
C GLU A 143 7.50 20.76 -8.76
N SER A 144 8.51 21.41 -8.20
CA SER A 144 9.86 21.46 -8.76
C SER A 144 10.49 20.07 -8.88
N HIS A 145 10.27 19.20 -7.89
CA HIS A 145 10.70 17.81 -7.91
C HIS A 145 10.03 17.01 -9.03
N LEU A 146 8.72 17.18 -9.24
CA LEU A 146 8.02 16.50 -10.33
C LEU A 146 8.53 16.95 -11.70
N HIS A 147 8.66 18.26 -11.93
CA HIS A 147 9.26 18.79 -13.17
C HIS A 147 10.69 18.32 -13.37
N PHE A 148 11.49 18.27 -12.31
CA PHE A 148 12.84 17.78 -12.42
C PHE A 148 12.88 16.30 -12.81
N ALA A 149 12.01 15.47 -12.23
CA ALA A 149 11.97 14.05 -12.56
C ALA A 149 11.57 13.80 -14.03
N GLU A 150 10.63 14.56 -14.56
CA GLU A 150 10.25 14.54 -15.99
C GLU A 150 11.45 14.88 -16.88
N ARG A 151 12.12 16.03 -16.62
CA ARG A 151 13.32 16.44 -17.39
C ARG A 151 14.45 15.43 -17.27
N TRP A 152 14.70 14.90 -16.07
CA TRP A 152 15.72 13.88 -15.84
C TRP A 152 15.45 12.62 -16.67
N ALA A 153 14.18 12.23 -16.83
CA ALA A 153 13.82 11.09 -17.65
C ALA A 153 14.05 11.38 -19.14
N ASP A 154 13.62 12.56 -19.62
CA ASP A 154 13.79 12.99 -21.02
C ASP A 154 15.26 13.10 -21.42
N GLU A 155 16.08 13.80 -20.62
CA GLU A 155 17.52 14.02 -20.88
C GLU A 155 18.32 12.71 -20.96
N ARG A 156 17.84 11.65 -20.29
CA ARG A 156 18.50 10.35 -20.23
C ARG A 156 17.86 9.28 -21.11
N GLY A 157 16.76 9.61 -21.81
CA GLY A 157 15.99 8.65 -22.58
C GLY A 157 15.40 7.53 -21.72
N VAL A 158 15.03 7.82 -20.47
CA VAL A 158 14.40 6.86 -19.56
C VAL A 158 12.92 6.74 -19.90
N ASP A 159 12.58 5.73 -20.71
CA ASP A 159 11.21 5.42 -21.12
C ASP A 159 10.43 4.62 -20.05
N LYS A 160 10.34 5.17 -18.83
CA LYS A 160 9.63 4.54 -17.70
C LYS A 160 8.58 5.48 -17.13
N PRO A 161 7.40 4.98 -16.76
CA PRO A 161 6.35 5.80 -16.20
C PRO A 161 6.73 6.31 -14.81
N ILE A 162 6.36 7.56 -14.52
CA ILE A 162 6.60 8.22 -13.23
C ILE A 162 5.31 8.18 -12.39
N MET A 163 5.41 7.70 -11.16
CA MET A 163 4.33 7.73 -10.17
C MET A 163 4.61 8.85 -9.15
N PRO A 164 3.88 9.97 -9.20
CA PRO A 164 3.85 10.93 -8.09
C PRO A 164 3.22 10.28 -6.86
N ILE A 165 3.85 10.43 -5.70
CA ILE A 165 3.33 9.94 -4.41
C ILE A 165 3.11 11.13 -3.48
N ILE A 166 1.86 11.36 -3.09
CA ILE A 166 1.49 12.39 -2.11
C ILE A 166 1.28 11.76 -0.74
N GLN A 167 1.63 12.48 0.32
CA GLN A 167 1.34 12.03 1.68
C GLN A 167 -0.05 12.44 2.12
N ALA A 168 -0.73 11.53 2.81
CA ALA A 168 -1.98 11.82 3.48
C ALA A 168 -1.76 12.88 4.55
N SER A 169 -2.61 13.91 4.58
CA SER A 169 -2.55 15.01 5.54
C SER A 169 -3.84 15.06 6.37
N ASP A 170 -3.70 15.40 7.65
CA ASP A 170 -4.84 15.72 8.52
C ASP A 170 -5.44 17.08 8.18
N ASN A 171 -4.68 17.97 7.53
CA ASN A 171 -5.16 19.24 7.04
C ASN A 171 -5.81 19.05 5.65
N LYS A 172 -7.14 19.27 5.60
CA LYS A 172 -7.96 19.14 4.39
C LYS A 172 -7.48 20.03 3.24
N GLU A 173 -7.07 21.27 3.55
CA GLU A 173 -6.59 22.23 2.55
C GLU A 173 -5.25 21.77 1.96
N THR A 174 -4.31 21.32 2.80
CA THR A 174 -3.03 20.77 2.34
C THR A 174 -3.23 19.53 1.47
N ALA A 175 -4.11 18.60 1.89
CA ALA A 175 -4.43 17.40 1.11
C ALA A 175 -5.01 17.76 -0.26
N ALA A 176 -5.96 18.70 -0.31
CA ALA A 176 -6.56 19.16 -1.57
C ALA A 176 -5.53 19.83 -2.50
N LYS A 177 -4.65 20.68 -1.95
CA LYS A 177 -3.59 21.35 -2.73
C LYS A 177 -2.57 20.36 -3.32
N LEU A 178 -2.14 19.36 -2.54
CA LEU A 178 -1.24 18.30 -3.03
C LEU A 178 -1.87 17.51 -4.17
N LEU A 179 -3.15 17.12 -4.02
CA LEU A 179 -3.87 16.37 -5.03
C LEU A 179 -4.08 17.19 -6.31
N ALA A 180 -4.47 18.47 -6.18
CA ALA A 180 -4.65 19.37 -7.32
C ALA A 180 -3.33 19.63 -8.08
N LEU A 181 -2.21 19.75 -7.37
CA LEU A 181 -0.88 19.90 -7.97
C LEU A 181 -0.52 18.69 -8.83
N VAL A 182 -0.81 17.48 -8.36
CA VAL A 182 -0.58 16.26 -9.13
C VAL A 182 -1.58 16.12 -10.27
N GLU A 183 -2.86 16.45 -10.07
CA GLU A 183 -3.91 16.39 -11.09
C GLU A 183 -3.60 17.25 -12.33
N LYS A 184 -2.98 18.43 -12.15
CA LYS A 184 -2.54 19.32 -13.25
C LYS A 184 -1.58 18.67 -14.25
N ARG A 185 -0.91 17.58 -13.85
CA ARG A 185 0.06 16.86 -14.69
C ARG A 185 -0.54 15.67 -15.43
N GLU A 186 -1.84 15.44 -15.28
CA GLU A 186 -2.58 14.34 -15.93
C GLU A 186 -1.89 12.97 -15.78
N PRO A 187 -1.52 12.56 -14.54
CA PRO A 187 -0.73 11.36 -14.36
C PRO A 187 -1.58 10.11 -14.64
N SER A 188 -0.95 9.06 -15.17
CA SER A 188 -1.60 7.74 -15.30
C SER A 188 -1.71 6.98 -13.97
N MET A 189 -0.97 7.45 -12.94
CA MET A 189 -0.87 6.80 -11.64
C MET A 189 -0.72 7.81 -10.51
N LEU A 190 -1.21 7.47 -9.33
CA LEU A 190 -1.04 8.24 -8.11
C LEU A 190 -0.70 7.30 -6.95
N GLY A 191 0.39 7.59 -6.25
CA GLY A 191 0.66 7.02 -4.95
C GLY A 191 0.03 7.86 -3.84
N PHE A 192 -0.61 7.21 -2.88
CA PHE A 192 -1.16 7.83 -1.70
C PHE A 192 -0.53 7.22 -0.44
N ASP A 193 0.41 7.91 0.16
CA ASP A 193 1.10 7.45 1.36
C ASP A 193 0.27 7.73 2.61
N LEU A 194 -0.35 6.68 3.16
CA LEU A 194 -1.16 6.72 4.37
C LEU A 194 -0.32 6.83 5.65
N ARG A 195 1.01 6.87 5.59
CA ARG A 195 1.90 7.07 6.75
C ARG A 195 1.64 6.16 7.97
N GLY A 196 0.97 5.02 7.78
CA GLY A 196 0.58 4.11 8.86
C GLY A 196 -0.63 4.57 9.69
N GLY A 197 -1.45 5.49 9.17
CA GLY A 197 -2.68 5.96 9.80
C GLY A 197 -3.87 5.96 8.84
N PHE A 198 -5.04 6.32 9.36
CA PHE A 198 -6.28 6.43 8.59
C PHE A 198 -6.69 7.90 8.45
N TYR A 199 -6.70 8.42 7.22
CA TYR A 199 -6.89 9.84 6.93
C TYR A 199 -8.21 10.07 6.21
N TYR A 200 -9.32 10.05 6.94
CA TYR A 200 -10.67 10.06 6.37
C TYR A 200 -10.92 11.20 5.37
N HIS A 201 -10.61 12.46 5.74
CA HIS A 201 -10.86 13.58 4.83
C HIS A 201 -9.96 13.56 3.59
N ALA A 202 -8.71 13.09 3.72
CA ALA A 202 -7.83 12.93 2.57
C ALA A 202 -8.31 11.79 1.65
N LEU A 203 -8.82 10.69 2.23
CA LEU A 203 -9.45 9.60 1.48
C LEU A 203 -10.72 10.06 0.74
N ARG A 204 -11.55 10.93 1.34
CA ARG A 204 -12.67 11.57 0.64
C ARG A 204 -12.19 12.47 -0.51
N GLY A 205 -11.07 13.16 -0.36
CA GLY A 205 -10.44 13.90 -1.45
C GLY A 205 -10.00 13.00 -2.62
N ILE A 206 -9.38 11.85 -2.31
CA ILE A 206 -9.06 10.82 -3.31
C ILE A 206 -10.32 10.27 -3.97
N GLU A 207 -11.38 10.06 -3.21
CA GLU A 207 -12.67 9.60 -3.71
C GLU A 207 -13.24 10.55 -4.77
N ASP A 208 -13.28 11.85 -4.46
CA ASP A 208 -13.79 12.88 -5.38
C ASP A 208 -12.90 13.00 -6.63
N PHE A 209 -11.58 12.91 -6.47
CA PHE A 209 -10.64 12.84 -7.58
C PHE A 209 -10.89 11.61 -8.47
N LYS A 210 -11.07 10.44 -7.87
CA LYS A 210 -11.27 9.19 -8.60
C LYS A 210 -12.60 9.17 -9.37
N LYS A 211 -13.66 9.79 -8.84
CA LYS A 211 -14.93 9.99 -9.56
C LYS A 211 -14.73 10.82 -10.83
N ARG A 212 -13.88 11.83 -10.80
CA ARG A 212 -13.55 12.67 -11.98
C ARG A 212 -12.58 11.99 -12.94
N LYS A 213 -11.66 11.18 -12.42
CA LYS A 213 -10.55 10.55 -13.15
C LYS A 213 -10.51 9.02 -12.91
N PRO A 214 -11.54 8.27 -13.34
CA PRO A 214 -11.64 6.83 -13.09
C PRO A 214 -10.53 6.00 -13.74
N GLU A 215 -9.78 6.54 -14.70
CA GLU A 215 -8.68 5.90 -15.43
C GLU A 215 -7.32 5.92 -14.72
N ILE A 216 -7.13 6.78 -13.71
CA ILE A 216 -5.84 6.94 -13.02
C ILE A 216 -5.65 5.84 -11.97
N TRP A 217 -4.60 5.03 -12.06
CA TRP A 217 -4.36 4.01 -11.03
C TRP A 217 -3.94 4.65 -9.69
N VAL A 218 -4.74 4.49 -8.64
CA VAL A 218 -4.41 4.95 -7.29
C VAL A 218 -3.93 3.81 -6.40
N HIS A 219 -2.69 3.90 -5.92
CA HIS A 219 -2.08 2.93 -4.99
C HIS A 219 -1.85 3.54 -3.61
N ALA A 220 -2.43 2.93 -2.58
CA ALA A 220 -2.20 3.31 -1.20
C ALA A 220 -0.96 2.63 -0.61
N PHE A 221 0.03 3.43 -0.21
CA PHE A 221 1.21 2.95 0.52
C PHE A 221 0.99 3.08 2.03
N GLN A 222 1.77 2.32 2.80
CA GLN A 222 1.76 2.35 4.27
C GLN A 222 0.39 2.08 4.93
N THR A 223 -0.47 1.26 4.33
CA THR A 223 -1.77 0.93 4.90
C THR A 223 -1.63 0.18 6.23
N PRO A 224 -2.12 0.71 7.37
CA PRO A 224 -1.99 0.06 8.66
C PRO A 224 -2.96 -1.12 8.84
N PRO A 225 -2.73 -1.99 9.84
CA PRO A 225 -3.57 -3.16 10.10
C PRO A 225 -4.97 -2.89 10.58
N LYS A 226 -5.16 -1.74 11.20
CA LYS A 226 -6.36 -1.38 11.91
C LYS A 226 -6.65 0.07 11.61
N ILE A 227 -7.91 0.36 11.41
CA ILE A 227 -8.39 1.73 11.27
C ILE A 227 -8.31 2.39 12.64
N ARG A 228 -7.58 3.51 12.74
CA ARG A 228 -7.70 4.43 13.87
C ARG A 228 -8.62 5.56 13.45
N PHE A 229 -9.81 5.63 14.02
CA PHE A 229 -10.81 6.62 13.63
C PHE A 229 -11.45 7.27 14.87
N GLY A 230 -11.53 8.60 14.86
CA GLY A 230 -11.87 9.38 16.05
C GLY A 230 -10.92 9.07 17.21
N ARG A 231 -11.46 8.69 18.37
CA ARG A 231 -10.68 8.29 19.55
C ARG A 231 -10.46 6.77 19.65
N GLY A 232 -11.01 5.99 18.70
CA GLY A 232 -11.03 4.54 18.76
C GLY A 232 -10.02 3.86 17.84
N LEU A 233 -9.55 2.68 18.25
CA LEU A 233 -8.85 1.74 17.38
C LEU A 233 -9.82 0.64 16.98
N LEU A 234 -10.23 0.62 15.72
CA LEU A 234 -11.16 -0.36 15.19
C LEU A 234 -10.42 -1.60 14.71
N THR A 235 -11.03 -2.77 14.91
CA THR A 235 -10.47 -4.04 14.44
C THR A 235 -10.44 -4.15 12.92
N CYS A 236 -11.26 -3.36 12.23
CA CYS A 236 -11.38 -3.36 10.77
C CYS A 236 -10.02 -3.20 10.08
N SER A 237 -9.71 -4.12 9.16
CA SER A 237 -8.54 -4.00 8.30
C SER A 237 -8.76 -2.87 7.31
N GLU A 238 -7.91 -1.85 7.38
CA GLU A 238 -8.03 -0.65 6.56
C GLU A 238 -8.01 -0.97 5.07
N GLY A 239 -7.07 -1.82 4.62
CA GLY A 239 -6.94 -2.19 3.20
C GLY A 239 -8.21 -2.80 2.59
N MET A 240 -9.07 -3.41 3.40
CA MET A 240 -10.31 -4.03 2.92
C MET A 240 -11.44 -3.01 2.67
N VAL A 241 -11.37 -1.82 3.26
CA VAL A 241 -12.36 -0.75 3.04
C VAL A 241 -11.85 0.35 2.13
N LEU A 242 -10.55 0.42 1.85
CA LEU A 242 -9.96 1.40 0.94
C LEU A 242 -10.63 1.47 -0.45
N PRO A 243 -11.09 0.36 -1.06
CA PRO A 243 -11.79 0.45 -2.35
C PRO A 243 -13.00 1.38 -2.31
N MET A 244 -13.73 1.47 -1.19
CA MET A 244 -14.88 2.37 -1.06
C MET A 244 -14.55 3.85 -1.33
N PHE A 245 -13.28 4.24 -1.14
CA PHE A 245 -12.76 5.59 -1.37
C PHE A 245 -12.08 5.75 -2.73
N GLY A 246 -12.22 4.80 -3.65
CA GLY A 246 -11.59 4.86 -4.98
C GLY A 246 -10.10 4.46 -5.00
N ILE A 247 -9.60 3.80 -3.95
CA ILE A 247 -8.26 3.22 -3.97
C ILE A 247 -8.28 1.88 -4.72
N ASP A 248 -7.50 1.77 -5.78
CA ASP A 248 -7.44 0.58 -6.62
C ASP A 248 -6.56 -0.52 -6.02
N SER A 249 -5.46 -0.16 -5.38
CA SER A 249 -4.60 -1.15 -4.72
C SER A 249 -3.89 -0.59 -3.51
N PHE A 250 -3.35 -1.48 -2.68
CA PHE A 250 -2.58 -1.06 -1.51
C PHE A 250 -1.40 -1.98 -1.20
N SER A 251 -0.45 -1.45 -0.45
CA SER A 251 0.66 -2.19 0.13
C SER A 251 0.73 -1.96 1.64
N ARG A 252 1.24 -2.95 2.37
CA ARG A 252 1.23 -2.91 3.82
C ARG A 252 2.22 -1.89 4.40
N TRP A 253 1.91 -1.35 5.58
CA TRP A 253 2.88 -0.54 6.33
C TRP A 253 4.18 -1.29 6.64
N ILE A 254 5.30 -0.58 6.62
CA ILE A 254 6.59 -1.17 7.01
C ILE A 254 6.71 -1.03 8.52
N VAL A 255 6.61 -2.16 9.21
CA VAL A 255 6.76 -2.20 10.67
C VAL A 255 8.23 -1.91 11.02
N PRO A 256 8.53 -0.83 11.76
CA PRO A 256 9.85 -0.65 12.34
C PRO A 256 10.21 -1.85 13.22
N PRO A 257 11.51 -2.17 13.40
CA PRO A 257 11.90 -3.19 14.37
C PRO A 257 11.21 -2.88 15.71
N PRO A 258 10.43 -3.83 16.28
CA PRO A 258 9.68 -3.57 17.49
C PRO A 258 10.64 -3.24 18.64
N PRO A 259 10.30 -2.30 19.54
CA PRO A 259 11.01 -2.18 20.80
C PRO A 259 10.89 -3.53 21.54
N THR A 260 12.02 -4.08 21.95
CA THR A 260 12.12 -5.44 22.51
C THR A 260 11.44 -5.56 23.88
N PRO A 261 10.85 -6.72 24.22
CA PRO A 261 10.79 -7.96 23.43
C PRO A 261 9.45 -8.14 22.69
N LEU A 262 9.53 -8.49 21.39
CA LEU A 262 8.37 -8.95 20.62
C LEU A 262 7.90 -10.30 21.17
N THR A 263 6.62 -10.42 21.51
CA THR A 263 6.01 -11.68 21.94
C THR A 263 4.96 -12.15 20.92
N LYS A 264 4.66 -13.45 20.94
CA LYS A 264 3.64 -14.04 20.04
C LYS A 264 2.26 -13.42 20.24
N GLU A 265 1.95 -13.02 21.47
CA GLU A 265 0.65 -12.48 21.89
C GLU A 265 0.31 -11.12 21.26
N VAL A 266 1.31 -10.35 20.83
CA VAL A 266 1.10 -9.04 20.21
C VAL A 266 1.10 -9.07 18.68
N ILE A 267 1.32 -10.25 18.08
CA ILE A 267 1.29 -10.43 16.62
C ILE A 267 -0.16 -10.44 16.17
N ASN A 268 -0.46 -9.52 15.24
CA ASN A 268 -1.77 -9.46 14.61
C ASN A 268 -1.88 -10.48 13.46
N VAL A 269 -3.06 -11.08 13.34
CA VAL A 269 -3.43 -12.01 12.27
C VAL A 269 -4.70 -11.51 11.62
N PHE A 270 -4.75 -11.55 10.29
CA PHE A 270 -5.95 -11.18 9.56
C PHE A 270 -7.06 -12.23 9.77
N ASP A 271 -8.21 -11.75 10.21
CA ASP A 271 -9.45 -12.51 10.27
C ASP A 271 -10.21 -12.35 8.96
N ARG A 272 -10.15 -13.39 8.13
CA ARG A 272 -10.84 -13.48 6.85
C ARG A 272 -12.36 -13.41 6.99
N LYS A 273 -12.92 -13.93 8.09
CA LYS A 273 -14.37 -13.97 8.30
C LYS A 273 -14.92 -12.57 8.57
N GLY A 274 -14.31 -11.85 9.51
CA GLY A 274 -14.75 -10.51 9.90
C GLY A 274 -14.15 -9.35 9.12
N TRP A 275 -13.09 -9.59 8.32
CA TRP A 275 -12.21 -8.55 7.72
C TRP A 275 -11.50 -7.68 8.77
N GLY A 276 -10.97 -8.36 9.79
CA GLY A 276 -10.33 -7.73 10.94
C GLY A 276 -8.85 -8.06 11.05
N SER A 277 -8.14 -7.30 11.87
CA SER A 277 -6.81 -7.65 12.35
C SER A 277 -6.90 -7.94 13.85
N LEU A 278 -6.72 -9.19 14.25
CA LEU A 278 -6.88 -9.62 15.64
C LEU A 278 -5.54 -10.03 16.25
N LYS A 279 -5.37 -9.77 17.56
CA LYS A 279 -4.29 -10.41 18.32
C LYS A 279 -4.69 -11.86 18.60
N LYS A 280 -3.71 -12.69 18.99
CA LYS A 280 -3.92 -14.09 19.32
C LYS A 280 -5.12 -14.29 20.25
N LYS A 281 -5.08 -13.74 21.47
CA LYS A 281 -6.15 -13.89 22.47
C LYS A 281 -7.55 -13.53 21.95
N ASP A 282 -7.65 -12.43 21.20
CA ASP A 282 -8.93 -11.99 20.62
C ASP A 282 -9.42 -13.00 19.57
N TYR A 283 -8.50 -13.51 18.75
CA TYR A 283 -8.82 -14.54 17.75
C TYR A 283 -9.29 -15.84 18.41
N GLU A 284 -8.60 -16.30 19.46
CA GLU A 284 -8.98 -17.50 20.20
C GLU A 284 -10.37 -17.34 20.83
N ALA A 285 -10.65 -16.20 21.46
CA ALA A 285 -11.93 -15.91 22.09
C ALA A 285 -13.09 -15.78 21.09
N ILE A 286 -12.88 -15.05 19.99
CA ILE A 286 -13.95 -14.71 19.02
C ILE A 286 -14.18 -15.84 18.01
N ARG A 287 -13.11 -16.50 17.55
CA ARG A 287 -13.15 -17.51 16.48
C ARG A 287 -12.93 -18.94 16.96
N LYS A 288 -12.74 -19.16 18.27
CA LYS A 288 -12.54 -20.49 18.86
C LYS A 288 -11.42 -21.27 18.15
N ASN A 289 -10.29 -20.60 17.90
CA ASN A 289 -9.11 -21.11 17.18
C ASN A 289 -9.29 -21.47 15.69
N THR A 290 -10.49 -21.34 15.12
CA THR A 290 -10.70 -21.70 13.70
C THR A 290 -10.23 -20.59 12.76
N THR A 291 -9.26 -20.88 11.87
CA THR A 291 -8.72 -19.86 10.95
C THR A 291 -9.67 -19.53 9.79
N SER A 292 -10.56 -20.47 9.43
CA SER A 292 -11.41 -20.40 8.23
C SER A 292 -10.63 -20.04 6.95
N CYS A 293 -9.33 -20.39 6.91
CA CYS A 293 -8.40 -19.98 5.86
C CYS A 293 -7.64 -21.18 5.31
N ASN A 294 -7.60 -21.27 3.98
CA ASN A 294 -6.89 -22.32 3.26
C ASN A 294 -5.69 -21.80 2.48
N CYS A 295 -5.09 -20.68 2.90
CA CYS A 295 -3.86 -20.17 2.30
C CYS A 295 -2.69 -21.13 2.58
N ALA A 296 -1.56 -20.92 1.89
CA ALA A 296 -0.37 -21.77 2.03
C ALA A 296 0.18 -21.86 3.47
N VAL A 297 -0.10 -20.87 4.31
CA VAL A 297 0.28 -20.85 5.74
C VAL A 297 -0.72 -21.64 6.60
N CYS A 298 -2.02 -21.38 6.44
CA CYS A 298 -3.06 -21.97 7.31
C CYS A 298 -3.42 -23.40 6.89
N GLN A 299 -3.45 -23.70 5.59
CA GLN A 299 -3.78 -25.03 5.06
C GLN A 299 -5.08 -25.64 5.62
N GLY A 300 -6.06 -24.80 5.99
CA GLY A 300 -7.31 -25.23 6.61
C GLY A 300 -7.19 -25.66 8.08
N LYS A 301 -6.02 -25.53 8.69
CA LYS A 301 -5.77 -25.86 10.09
C LYS A 301 -6.21 -24.74 11.03
N ASP A 302 -6.33 -25.09 12.30
CA ASP A 302 -6.56 -24.13 13.38
C ASP A 302 -5.38 -23.19 13.59
N LEU A 303 -5.60 -22.18 14.43
CA LEU A 303 -4.66 -21.10 14.70
C LEU A 303 -3.47 -21.57 15.57
N GLU A 304 -3.60 -22.63 16.36
CA GLU A 304 -2.51 -23.08 17.24
C GLU A 304 -1.20 -23.42 16.50
N PRO A 305 -1.21 -24.25 15.43
CA PRO A 305 -0.02 -24.52 14.61
C PRO A 305 0.65 -23.27 14.05
N PHE A 306 -0.14 -22.21 13.81
CA PHE A 306 0.39 -20.94 13.32
C PHE A 306 1.33 -20.27 14.33
N TYR A 307 1.17 -20.53 15.63
CA TYR A 307 1.94 -19.92 16.72
C TYR A 307 3.12 -20.78 17.23
N GLU A 308 3.42 -21.92 16.62
CA GLU A 308 4.55 -22.79 16.99
C GLU A 308 5.93 -22.17 16.66
N GLY A 309 7.02 -22.67 17.23
CA GLY A 309 8.39 -22.22 16.87
C GLY A 309 8.78 -20.83 17.42
N LYS A 310 9.72 -20.13 16.76
CA LYS A 310 10.24 -18.84 17.25
C LYS A 310 9.27 -17.69 16.93
N VAL A 311 9.32 -16.62 17.73
CA VAL A 311 8.50 -15.41 17.52
C VAL A 311 8.63 -14.84 16.09
N LEU A 312 9.83 -14.85 15.52
CA LEU A 312 10.08 -14.33 14.18
C LEU A 312 9.43 -15.20 13.08
N ASP A 313 9.35 -16.52 13.28
CA ASP A 313 8.70 -17.44 12.35
C ASP A 313 7.17 -17.21 12.36
N VAL A 314 6.61 -17.00 13.55
CA VAL A 314 5.20 -16.62 13.72
C VAL A 314 4.91 -15.28 13.04
N LEU A 315 5.77 -14.28 13.23
CA LEU A 315 5.62 -12.99 12.58
C LEU A 315 5.70 -13.11 11.05
N ALA A 316 6.60 -13.96 10.55
CA ALA A 316 6.71 -14.24 9.12
C ALA A 316 5.45 -14.89 8.56
N ARG A 317 4.92 -15.92 9.24
CA ARG A 317 3.65 -16.56 8.89
C ARG A 317 2.49 -15.56 8.90
N ALA A 318 2.45 -14.64 9.86
CA ALA A 318 1.44 -13.59 9.92
C ALA A 318 1.49 -12.63 8.73
N LYS A 319 2.68 -12.20 8.32
CA LYS A 319 2.85 -11.36 7.12
C LYS A 319 2.36 -12.06 5.85
N VAL A 320 2.77 -13.32 5.67
CA VAL A 320 2.41 -14.11 4.47
C VAL A 320 0.91 -14.44 4.45
N HIS A 321 0.34 -14.86 5.58
CA HIS A 321 -1.10 -15.10 5.73
C HIS A 321 -1.93 -13.85 5.46
N ASP A 322 -1.54 -12.72 6.05
CA ASP A 322 -2.21 -11.43 5.87
C ASP A 322 -2.29 -11.09 4.36
N HIS A 323 -1.17 -11.20 3.63
CA HIS A 323 -1.14 -10.97 2.19
C HIS A 323 -2.06 -11.89 1.40
N LEU A 324 -1.88 -13.21 1.55
CA LEU A 324 -2.63 -14.20 0.78
C LEU A 324 -4.13 -14.13 1.07
N SER A 325 -4.50 -13.96 2.33
CA SER A 325 -5.90 -13.94 2.76
C SER A 325 -6.63 -12.68 2.32
N GLN A 326 -5.99 -11.51 2.45
CA GLN A 326 -6.60 -10.27 1.97
C GLN A 326 -6.72 -10.26 0.45
N ARG A 327 -5.70 -10.73 -0.29
CA ARG A 327 -5.78 -10.84 -1.75
C ARG A 327 -6.96 -11.72 -2.18
N LYS A 328 -7.17 -12.85 -1.50
CA LYS A 328 -8.33 -13.74 -1.75
C LYS A 328 -9.68 -13.07 -1.48
N GLU A 329 -9.79 -12.29 -0.41
CA GLU A 329 -11.03 -11.55 -0.13
C GLU A 329 -11.27 -10.39 -1.10
N LEU A 330 -10.20 -9.79 -1.64
CA LEU A 330 -10.32 -8.78 -2.69
C LEU A 330 -10.81 -9.37 -4.02
N GLU A 331 -10.66 -10.67 -4.27
CA GLU A 331 -11.27 -11.33 -5.43
C GLU A 331 -12.80 -11.33 -5.32
N ALA A 332 -13.32 -11.69 -4.14
CA ALA A 332 -14.75 -11.58 -3.87
C ALA A 332 -15.25 -10.12 -3.89
N ALA A 333 -14.41 -9.17 -3.43
CA ALA A 333 -14.72 -7.75 -3.54
C ALA A 333 -14.87 -7.30 -4.99
N ARG A 334 -13.99 -7.73 -5.90
CA ARG A 334 -14.09 -7.43 -7.35
C ARG A 334 -15.42 -7.90 -7.94
N ASP A 335 -15.82 -9.12 -7.63
CA ASP A 335 -17.09 -9.67 -8.11
C ASP A 335 -18.29 -8.88 -7.58
N SER A 336 -18.25 -8.46 -6.31
CA SER A 336 -19.28 -7.65 -5.69
C SER A 336 -19.35 -6.23 -6.28
N ILE A 337 -18.21 -5.57 -6.50
CA ILE A 337 -18.12 -4.26 -7.16
C ILE A 337 -18.69 -4.33 -8.58
N LYS A 338 -18.33 -5.37 -9.34
CA LYS A 338 -18.84 -5.59 -10.70
C LYS A 338 -20.35 -5.76 -10.75
N LYS A 339 -20.98 -6.22 -9.65
CA LYS A 339 -22.45 -6.33 -9.48
C LYS A 339 -23.09 -5.08 -8.88
N GLY A 340 -22.31 -4.07 -8.48
CA GLY A 340 -22.81 -2.89 -7.77
C GLY A 340 -23.25 -3.17 -6.33
N GLU A 341 -22.71 -4.22 -5.71
CA GLU A 341 -23.11 -4.74 -4.39
C GLU A 341 -22.03 -4.54 -3.31
N PHE A 342 -21.00 -3.73 -3.55
CA PHE A 342 -19.84 -3.67 -2.65
C PHE A 342 -20.20 -3.18 -1.25
N LEU A 343 -21.06 -2.15 -1.13
CA LEU A 343 -21.57 -1.72 0.17
C LEU A 343 -22.33 -2.82 0.91
N SER A 344 -23.08 -3.66 0.18
CA SER A 344 -23.78 -4.81 0.77
C SER A 344 -22.77 -5.82 1.31
N LEU A 345 -21.70 -6.13 0.55
CA LEU A 345 -20.61 -6.99 1.02
C LEU A 345 -19.97 -6.43 2.30
N LEU A 346 -19.65 -5.14 2.35
CA LEU A 346 -19.09 -4.51 3.55
C LEU A 346 -20.03 -4.69 4.76
N ASN A 347 -21.33 -4.55 4.58
CA ASN A 347 -22.32 -4.75 5.63
C ASN A 347 -22.47 -6.22 6.09
N THR A 348 -22.06 -7.21 5.28
CA THR A 348 -22.02 -8.62 5.71
C THR A 348 -20.81 -8.94 6.58
N LYS A 349 -19.75 -8.12 6.52
CA LYS A 349 -18.50 -8.33 7.25
C LYS A 349 -18.55 -7.58 8.58
N GLU A 350 -18.22 -8.27 9.67
CA GLU A 350 -18.35 -7.79 11.05
C GLU A 350 -17.71 -6.40 11.25
N TYR A 351 -16.41 -6.28 10.95
CA TYR A 351 -15.65 -5.07 11.27
C TYR A 351 -15.82 -3.93 10.26
N PRO A 352 -15.92 -4.18 8.93
CA PRO A 352 -16.33 -3.14 7.99
C PRO A 352 -17.71 -2.55 8.33
N ARG A 353 -18.70 -3.38 8.70
CA ARG A 353 -20.01 -2.88 9.13
C ARG A 353 -19.91 -2.00 10.38
N GLU A 354 -19.08 -2.35 11.35
CA GLU A 354 -18.84 -1.51 12.53
C GLU A 354 -18.19 -0.17 12.17
N PHE A 355 -17.22 -0.19 11.26
CA PHE A 355 -16.60 1.03 10.73
C PHE A 355 -17.63 1.93 10.03
N LEU A 356 -18.49 1.35 9.18
CA LEU A 356 -19.54 2.08 8.47
C LEU A 356 -20.56 2.76 9.42
N LYS A 357 -20.72 2.29 10.66
CA LYS A 357 -21.56 2.96 11.67
C LYS A 357 -20.90 4.20 12.27
N GLN A 358 -19.58 4.33 12.14
CA GLN A 358 -18.83 5.43 12.74
C GLN A 358 -18.57 6.57 11.76
N ILE A 359 -18.58 6.30 10.45
CA ILE A 359 -18.38 7.35 9.45
C ILE A 359 -19.54 8.36 9.50
N PRO A 360 -19.25 9.68 9.40
CA PRO A 360 -20.30 10.69 9.28
C PRO A 360 -21.22 10.37 8.11
N LYS A 361 -22.53 10.57 8.30
CA LYS A 361 -23.48 10.50 7.18
C LYS A 361 -23.36 11.77 6.35
N ASP A 362 -23.56 11.66 5.04
CA ASP A 362 -23.36 12.76 4.08
C ASP A 362 -24.18 14.04 4.40
N GLU A 363 -25.20 13.96 5.27
CA GLU A 363 -26.00 15.11 5.74
C GLU A 363 -25.29 16.00 6.79
N GLU A 364 -24.23 15.51 7.46
CA GLU A 364 -23.50 16.29 8.48
C GLU A 364 -22.27 17.03 7.91
N THR A 365 -22.02 16.93 6.59
CA THR A 365 -20.93 17.61 5.91
C THR A 365 -21.44 18.73 5.00
N THR A 366 -22.17 19.68 5.59
CA THR A 366 -22.36 21.01 4.98
C THR A 366 -21.45 21.99 5.74
N PRO A 367 -20.61 22.80 5.05
CA PRO A 367 -19.59 23.64 5.68
C PRO A 367 -20.12 24.61 6.75
#